data_AF-A0A7X6IAP2-F1
#
_entry.id   AF-A0A7X6IAP2-F1
#
_cell.length_a   1.000
_cell.length_b   1.000
_cell.length_c   1.000
_cell.angle_alpha   90.00
_cell.angle_beta   90.00
_cell.angle_gamma   90.00
#
_symmetry.space_group_name_H-M   'P 1'
#
loop_
_entity.id
_entity.type
_entity.pdbx_description
1 polymer ?
#
loop_
_entity_poly.entity_id
_entity_poly.type
_entity_poly.pdbx_seq_one_letter_code
_entity_poly.pdbx_strand_id
1 'polypeptide(L)'
;MDRRDARHDRIAPLDPASRRGYDFNLFCKRNGAHFGGKEMRMFIGSANIKPIEAYPVVAIGNFDGLHLGHQAILAEAIQRAQEKEGTSVILTFEPHPVKVLHPERDLRLLSTFQVKMRQIEATGIDVAFSAEFNKNFAELSPYDFAKTYLHNKIGAKEVVVGRNFQFGKDRAGKVEDLIRFGKELGFEVVVKDPVTVDGIPVSSTKIRELMKEGNVYLAARMMGRYYTMEGKVLPGDGMGKKLGFPTANFRLPNELVPKEGVYAVRVATLKAEGYVTLDGIVYIGSRPTFGEHENRMEVHIFDFNEDIYGKRLLVTFIDWIRGDQKFESSEALVQQMKKDSEQARAVLKEKGATPG
;
A
#
# COMPACT_ATOMS: atom_id res chain seq x y z
N MET A 1 0.88 -35.15 -27.69
CA MET A 1 1.21 -35.37 -26.26
C MET A 1 2.41 -34.50 -25.95
N ASP A 2 2.41 -33.46 -25.13
CA ASP A 2 1.40 -32.67 -24.42
C ASP A 2 2.07 -31.28 -24.32
N ARG A 3 1.46 -30.25 -24.93
CA ARG A 3 1.90 -28.86 -24.83
C ARG A 3 1.16 -28.27 -23.65
N ARG A 4 1.86 -27.90 -22.58
CA ARG A 4 1.27 -27.09 -21.49
C ARG A 4 1.80 -25.66 -21.52
N ASP A 5 0.86 -24.77 -21.80
CA ASP A 5 0.94 -23.33 -21.85
C ASP A 5 1.54 -22.71 -20.57
N ALA A 6 2.63 -21.96 -20.76
CA ALA A 6 3.04 -20.91 -19.84
C ALA A 6 2.10 -19.71 -20.01
N ARG A 7 1.01 -19.69 -19.24
CA ARG A 7 0.14 -18.52 -19.10
C ARG A 7 0.96 -17.39 -18.48
N HIS A 8 1.38 -16.46 -19.32
CA HIS A 8 1.82 -15.13 -18.93
C HIS A 8 0.60 -14.42 -18.31
N ASP A 9 0.58 -14.28 -16.99
CA ASP A 9 -0.32 -13.34 -16.33
C ASP A 9 0.11 -11.92 -16.71
N ARG A 10 -0.47 -11.40 -17.81
CA ARG A 10 -0.39 -9.98 -18.14
C ARG A 10 -1.13 -9.22 -17.04
N ILE A 11 -0.38 -8.52 -16.20
CA ILE A 11 -0.95 -7.52 -15.29
C ILE A 11 -1.70 -6.51 -16.16
N ALA A 12 -3.01 -6.41 -15.96
CA ALA A 12 -3.86 -5.50 -16.72
C ALA A 12 -3.35 -4.05 -16.55
N PRO A 13 -3.37 -3.22 -17.61
CA PRO A 13 -3.07 -1.79 -17.49
C PRO A 13 -4.00 -1.14 -16.46
N LEU A 14 -3.49 -0.13 -15.74
CA LEU A 14 -4.27 0.64 -14.77
C LEU A 14 -5.49 1.26 -15.50
N ASP A 15 -6.69 0.91 -15.05
CA ASP A 15 -7.94 1.42 -15.61
C ASP A 15 -8.00 2.96 -15.48
N PRO A 16 -8.11 3.72 -16.59
CA PRO A 16 -8.27 5.17 -16.55
C PRO A 16 -9.48 5.65 -15.74
N ALA A 17 -10.51 4.82 -15.55
CA ALA A 17 -11.66 5.12 -14.69
C ALA A 17 -11.30 5.08 -13.19
N SER A 18 -10.25 4.35 -12.79
CA SER A 18 -9.73 4.37 -11.41
C SER A 18 -9.04 5.68 -11.05
N ARG A 19 -8.63 6.49 -12.04
CA ARG A 19 -7.98 7.81 -11.86
C ARG A 19 -8.96 8.95 -11.63
N ARG A 20 -10.11 8.91 -12.31
CA ARG A 20 -11.24 9.80 -12.02
C ARG A 20 -11.97 9.39 -10.73
N GLY A 21 -11.53 8.29 -10.13
CA GLY A 21 -12.31 7.50 -9.21
C GLY A 21 -11.87 7.50 -7.74
N TYR A 22 -11.07 8.46 -7.29
CA TYR A 22 -10.72 8.55 -5.87
C TYR A 22 -10.47 10.00 -5.52
N ASP A 23 -11.16 10.51 -4.50
CA ASP A 23 -10.76 11.76 -3.86
C ASP A 23 -9.49 11.52 -3.02
N PHE A 24 -8.38 11.33 -3.73
CA PHE A 24 -7.03 11.29 -3.19
C PHE A 24 -6.64 12.61 -2.50
N ASN A 25 -7.47 13.68 -2.56
CA ASN A 25 -7.19 14.91 -1.83
C ASN A 25 -7.23 14.72 -0.30
N LEU A 26 -7.77 13.61 0.22
CA LEU A 26 -7.58 13.25 1.64
C LEU A 26 -6.16 12.74 1.95
N PHE A 27 -5.40 12.29 0.95
CA PHE A 27 -4.02 11.80 1.08
C PHE A 27 -2.98 12.94 1.10
N CYS A 28 -3.25 14.05 0.39
CA CYS A 28 -2.24 15.08 0.09
C CYS A 28 -2.40 16.41 0.86
N LYS A 29 -3.43 16.57 1.70
CA LYS A 29 -3.68 17.85 2.40
C LYS A 29 -2.59 18.30 3.37
N ARG A 30 -1.61 17.45 3.71
CA ARG A 30 -0.52 17.84 4.63
C ARG A 30 0.59 18.68 3.97
N ASN A 31 0.69 18.71 2.63
CA ASN A 31 1.85 19.32 1.95
C ASN A 31 1.54 20.47 0.97
N GLY A 32 0.31 21.00 0.91
CA GLY A 32 0.02 22.19 0.07
C GLY A 32 0.33 22.02 -1.43
N ALA A 33 0.51 20.79 -1.90
CA ALA A 33 0.86 20.52 -3.29
C ALA A 33 -0.40 20.54 -4.16
N HIS A 34 -0.64 21.68 -4.80
CA HIS A 34 -1.45 21.73 -6.02
C HIS A 34 -0.72 20.95 -7.12
N PHE A 35 -1.10 19.70 -7.37
CA PHE A 35 -0.52 18.92 -8.46
C PHE A 35 -1.24 19.22 -9.77
N GLY A 36 -0.62 20.05 -10.60
CA GLY A 36 -0.99 20.19 -12.01
C GLY A 36 -0.67 18.91 -12.78
N GLY A 37 -1.69 18.11 -13.07
CA GLY A 37 -1.91 17.42 -14.35
C GLY A 37 -0.86 16.50 -15.01
N LYS A 38 0.32 16.25 -14.44
CA LYS A 38 1.34 15.40 -15.09
C LYS A 38 1.18 13.93 -14.69
N GLU A 39 0.97 13.07 -15.68
CA GLU A 39 0.84 11.63 -15.51
C GLU A 39 2.21 10.97 -15.26
N MET A 40 2.31 10.11 -14.24
CA MET A 40 3.52 9.35 -13.97
C MET A 40 3.74 8.30 -15.06
N ARG A 41 4.93 8.29 -15.67
CA ARG A 41 5.30 7.25 -16.64
C ARG A 41 5.75 5.99 -15.91
N MET A 42 5.22 4.83 -16.26
CA MET A 42 5.57 3.56 -15.60
C MET A 42 6.25 2.59 -16.58
N PHE A 43 7.39 2.05 -16.17
CA PHE A 43 8.16 1.02 -16.85
C PHE A 43 8.20 -0.24 -15.98
N ILE A 44 7.75 -1.37 -16.52
CA ILE A 44 7.75 -2.67 -15.84
C ILE A 44 8.75 -3.60 -16.52
N GLY A 45 9.62 -4.22 -15.73
CA GLY A 45 10.61 -5.18 -16.20
C GLY A 45 11.80 -4.55 -16.92
N SER A 46 12.78 -5.36 -17.28
CA SER A 46 14.06 -4.89 -17.81
C SER A 46 14.08 -4.58 -19.31
N ALA A 47 12.98 -4.82 -20.03
CA ALA A 47 13.05 -5.15 -21.44
C ALA A 47 13.21 -3.98 -22.42
N ASN A 48 12.90 -2.72 -22.07
CA ASN A 48 13.08 -1.59 -23.00
C ASN A 48 13.13 -0.25 -22.26
N ILE A 49 14.23 0.03 -21.56
CA ILE A 49 14.45 1.33 -20.92
C ILE A 49 15.43 2.11 -21.79
N LYS A 50 15.01 3.28 -22.24
CA LYS A 50 15.94 4.31 -22.71
C LYS A 50 16.35 5.16 -21.51
N PRO A 51 17.61 5.63 -21.42
CA PRO A 51 18.03 6.55 -20.36
C PRO A 51 17.01 7.68 -20.19
N ILE A 52 16.69 7.99 -18.95
CA ILE A 52 15.72 9.04 -18.64
C ILE A 52 16.38 10.39 -18.98
N GLU A 53 15.67 11.19 -19.77
CA GLU A 53 16.10 12.54 -20.12
C GLU A 53 16.05 13.47 -18.89
N ALA A 54 16.87 14.53 -18.89
CA ALA A 54 16.94 15.57 -17.87
C ALA A 54 17.22 15.05 -16.44
N TYR A 55 18.50 15.08 -16.05
CA TYR A 55 19.03 14.89 -14.69
C TYR A 55 18.22 13.94 -13.78
N PRO A 56 18.30 12.60 -13.98
CA PRO A 56 17.50 11.65 -13.20
C PRO A 56 17.94 11.56 -11.75
N VAL A 57 17.02 11.83 -10.82
CA VAL A 57 17.20 11.65 -9.37
C VAL A 57 16.40 10.43 -8.92
N VAL A 58 17.10 9.39 -8.45
CA VAL A 58 16.53 8.06 -8.25
C VAL A 58 16.32 7.75 -6.78
N ALA A 59 15.08 7.58 -6.34
CA ALA A 59 14.75 6.97 -5.06
C ALA A 59 14.68 5.44 -5.19
N ILE A 60 15.44 4.70 -4.39
CA ILE A 60 15.50 3.22 -4.47
C ILE A 60 14.90 2.55 -3.23
N GLY A 61 14.05 1.54 -3.44
CA GLY A 61 13.50 0.74 -2.34
C GLY A 61 12.35 -0.19 -2.72
N ASN A 62 11.93 -1.02 -1.75
CA ASN A 62 10.75 -1.87 -1.91
C ASN A 62 9.43 -1.08 -1.79
N PHE A 63 9.46 0.04 -1.05
CA PHE A 63 8.34 0.97 -0.87
C PHE A 63 7.02 0.34 -0.39
N ASP A 64 7.09 -0.80 0.29
CA ASP A 64 5.91 -1.51 0.80
C ASP A 64 5.17 -0.68 1.85
N GLY A 65 3.90 -0.38 1.56
CA GLY A 65 3.02 0.44 2.40
C GLY A 65 3.35 1.94 2.41
N LEU A 66 4.28 2.43 1.57
CA LEU A 66 4.63 3.85 1.42
C LEU A 66 4.50 4.69 2.70
N HIS A 67 5.18 4.25 3.77
CA HIS A 67 5.11 4.89 5.08
C HIS A 67 5.91 6.19 5.13
N LEU A 68 5.89 6.93 6.25
CA LEU A 68 6.54 8.24 6.36
C LEU A 68 8.04 8.21 6.00
N GLY A 69 8.77 7.15 6.39
CA GLY A 69 10.17 6.97 5.95
C GLY A 69 10.34 6.87 4.42
N HIS A 70 9.44 6.17 3.73
CA HIS A 70 9.44 6.09 2.27
C HIS A 70 9.07 7.44 1.64
N GLN A 71 8.05 8.12 2.20
CA GLN A 71 7.63 9.43 1.72
C GLN A 71 8.75 10.46 1.84
N ALA A 72 9.57 10.41 2.91
CA ALA A 72 10.73 11.28 3.07
C ALA A 72 11.80 11.05 1.99
N ILE A 73 12.03 9.79 1.58
CA ILE A 73 12.96 9.45 0.49
C ILE A 73 12.42 9.98 -0.85
N LEU A 74 11.13 9.78 -1.12
CA LEU A 74 10.50 10.26 -2.37
C LEU A 74 10.45 11.79 -2.43
N ALA A 75 10.10 12.46 -1.33
CA ALA A 75 10.06 13.92 -1.24
C ALA A 75 11.44 14.53 -1.54
N GLU A 76 12.51 13.95 -1.00
CA GLU A 76 13.88 14.37 -1.29
C GLU A 76 14.22 14.21 -2.79
N ALA A 77 13.88 13.05 -3.38
CA ALA A 77 14.14 12.82 -4.79
C ALA A 77 13.36 13.79 -5.71
N ILE A 78 12.11 14.08 -5.37
CA ILE A 78 11.27 15.05 -6.08
C ILE A 78 11.86 16.46 -5.96
N GLN A 79 12.17 16.90 -4.75
CA GLN A 79 12.72 18.23 -4.50
C GLN A 79 14.02 18.44 -5.29
N ARG A 80 14.94 17.48 -5.22
CA ARG A 80 16.24 17.59 -5.89
C ARG A 80 16.12 17.52 -7.41
N ALA A 81 15.20 16.70 -7.93
CA ALA A 81 14.89 16.73 -9.36
C ALA A 81 14.38 18.11 -9.78
N GLN A 82 13.47 18.72 -9.02
CA GLN A 82 12.94 20.06 -9.31
C GLN A 82 14.04 21.13 -9.27
N GLU A 83 14.93 21.11 -8.28
CA GLU A 83 16.07 22.03 -8.17
C GLU A 83 17.05 21.94 -9.34
N LYS A 84 17.05 20.81 -10.06
CA LYS A 84 17.93 20.53 -11.20
C LYS A 84 17.21 20.60 -12.55
N GLU A 85 15.93 20.99 -12.55
CA GLU A 85 15.05 20.91 -13.73
C GLU A 85 15.06 19.50 -14.37
N GLY A 86 15.21 18.49 -13.50
CA GLY A 86 15.40 17.09 -13.84
C GLY A 86 14.14 16.24 -13.68
N THR A 87 14.35 14.93 -13.68
CA THR A 87 13.27 13.93 -13.59
C THR A 87 13.39 13.15 -12.30
N SER A 88 12.32 13.13 -11.51
CA SER A 88 12.23 12.29 -10.32
C SER A 88 11.87 10.86 -10.71
N VAL A 89 12.68 9.90 -10.25
CA VAL A 89 12.54 8.48 -10.61
C VAL A 89 12.43 7.65 -9.34
N ILE A 90 11.49 6.73 -9.30
CA ILE A 90 11.48 5.66 -8.31
C ILE A 90 11.93 4.35 -8.95
N LEU A 91 12.90 3.67 -8.33
CA LEU A 91 13.28 2.29 -8.64
C LEU A 91 12.74 1.37 -7.54
N THR A 92 11.79 0.53 -7.91
CA THR A 92 11.20 -0.49 -7.03
C THR A 92 11.21 -1.87 -7.69
N PHE A 93 10.66 -2.87 -7.00
CA PHE A 93 10.78 -4.27 -7.37
C PHE A 93 9.40 -4.94 -7.35
N GLU A 94 9.15 -5.77 -8.36
CA GLU A 94 7.97 -6.63 -8.46
C GLU A 94 8.36 -7.97 -9.11
N PRO A 95 8.11 -9.13 -8.47
CA PRO A 95 7.59 -9.30 -7.12
C PRO A 95 8.53 -8.77 -6.02
N HIS A 96 8.03 -8.65 -4.78
CA HIS A 96 8.86 -8.22 -3.66
C HIS A 96 10.04 -9.21 -3.44
N PRO A 97 11.29 -8.75 -3.23
CA PRO A 97 12.48 -9.62 -3.15
C PRO A 97 12.35 -10.79 -2.18
N VAL A 98 11.80 -10.54 -0.99
CA VAL A 98 11.56 -11.58 0.03
C VAL A 98 10.56 -12.63 -0.43
N LYS A 99 9.52 -12.29 -1.21
CA LYS A 99 8.58 -13.30 -1.74
C LYS A 99 9.26 -14.26 -2.73
N VAL A 100 10.34 -13.82 -3.39
CA VAL A 100 11.10 -14.62 -4.36
C VAL A 100 12.20 -15.44 -3.69
N LEU A 101 12.96 -14.82 -2.79
CA LEU A 101 14.11 -15.44 -2.13
C LEU A 101 13.73 -16.32 -0.95
N HIS A 102 12.63 -15.97 -0.28
CA HIS A 102 12.17 -16.60 0.94
C HIS A 102 10.65 -16.85 0.91
N PRO A 103 10.13 -17.60 -0.09
CA PRO A 103 8.70 -17.87 -0.21
C PRO A 103 8.11 -18.54 1.03
N GLU A 104 8.92 -19.31 1.77
CA GLU A 104 8.55 -19.98 3.02
C GLU A 104 8.17 -19.01 4.15
N ARG A 105 8.54 -17.72 4.05
CA ARG A 105 8.22 -16.71 5.07
C ARG A 105 6.78 -16.19 4.98
N ASP A 106 6.01 -16.57 3.95
CA ASP A 106 4.65 -16.10 3.66
C ASP A 106 4.47 -14.58 3.92
N LEU A 107 5.35 -13.77 3.34
CA LEU A 107 5.34 -12.33 3.58
C LEU A 107 4.05 -11.69 3.03
N ARG A 108 3.18 -11.22 3.91
CA ARG A 108 2.01 -10.40 3.58
C ARG A 108 2.41 -8.93 3.44
N LEU A 109 2.24 -8.33 2.25
CA LEU A 109 2.61 -6.95 1.99
C LEU A 109 1.54 -5.98 2.51
N LEU A 110 1.94 -4.76 2.85
CA LEU A 110 1.03 -3.70 3.30
C LEU A 110 0.15 -3.15 2.18
N SER A 111 0.52 -3.40 0.93
CA SER A 111 -0.23 -2.95 -0.23
C SER A 111 0.00 -3.90 -1.40
N THR A 112 -1.02 -4.09 -2.21
CA THR A 112 -0.84 -4.72 -3.54
C THR A 112 0.04 -3.83 -4.42
N PHE A 113 0.60 -4.39 -5.49
CA PHE A 113 1.36 -3.62 -6.47
C PHE A 113 0.56 -2.43 -7.03
N GLN A 114 -0.72 -2.64 -7.37
CA GLN A 114 -1.57 -1.59 -7.92
C GLN A 114 -1.79 -0.45 -6.92
N VAL A 115 -2.02 -0.77 -5.63
CA VAL A 115 -2.16 0.23 -4.58
C VAL A 115 -0.85 0.98 -4.35
N LYS A 116 0.28 0.26 -4.31
CA LYS A 116 1.62 0.86 -4.18
C LYS A 116 1.88 1.87 -5.29
N MET A 117 1.60 1.52 -6.56
CA MET A 117 1.83 2.41 -7.70
C MET A 117 0.93 3.65 -7.67
N ARG A 118 -0.36 3.52 -7.31
CA ARG A 118 -1.24 4.69 -7.15
C ARG A 118 -0.78 5.62 -6.04
N GLN A 119 -0.30 5.06 -4.92
CA GLN A 119 0.23 5.85 -3.82
C GLN A 119 1.51 6.60 -4.22
N ILE A 120 2.37 5.98 -5.03
CA ILE A 120 3.57 6.64 -5.59
C ILE A 120 3.17 7.74 -6.57
N GLU A 121 2.25 7.48 -7.50
CA GLU A 121 1.76 8.47 -8.46
C GLU A 121 1.24 9.72 -7.74
N ALA A 122 0.50 9.55 -6.65
CA ALA A 122 -0.01 10.64 -5.81
C ALA A 122 1.07 11.47 -5.10
N THR A 123 2.32 11.00 -5.04
CA THR A 123 3.44 11.82 -4.51
C THR A 123 3.95 12.85 -5.51
N GLY A 124 3.63 12.70 -6.81
CA GLY A 124 4.14 13.56 -7.87
C GLY A 124 5.46 13.09 -8.49
N ILE A 125 5.87 11.83 -8.28
CA ILE A 125 7.00 11.22 -9.00
C ILE A 125 6.72 11.21 -10.51
N ASP A 126 7.73 11.58 -11.31
CA ASP A 126 7.60 11.64 -12.77
C ASP A 126 7.65 10.25 -13.42
N VAL A 127 8.52 9.36 -12.93
CA VAL A 127 8.81 8.06 -13.52
C VAL A 127 8.88 6.96 -12.46
N ALA A 128 8.09 5.91 -12.65
CA ALA A 128 8.22 4.67 -11.90
C ALA A 128 8.89 3.59 -12.74
N PHE A 129 10.02 3.09 -12.25
CA PHE A 129 10.68 1.92 -12.77
C PHE A 129 10.52 0.74 -11.80
N SER A 130 9.72 -0.24 -12.20
CA SER A 130 9.52 -1.48 -11.44
C SER A 130 10.37 -2.58 -12.07
N ALA A 131 11.54 -2.81 -11.50
CA ALA A 131 12.42 -3.90 -11.91
C ALA A 131 11.76 -5.25 -11.59
N GLU A 132 11.85 -6.17 -12.56
CA GLU A 132 11.44 -7.55 -12.32
C GLU A 132 12.46 -8.21 -11.40
N PHE A 133 12.03 -8.57 -10.19
CA PHE A 133 12.91 -9.27 -9.26
C PHE A 133 12.78 -10.77 -9.44
N ASN A 134 13.83 -11.40 -9.96
CA ASN A 134 13.92 -12.84 -10.14
C ASN A 134 15.27 -13.37 -9.62
N LYS A 135 15.49 -14.68 -9.68
CA LYS A 135 16.74 -15.29 -9.19
C LYS A 135 17.99 -14.71 -9.87
N ASN A 136 17.93 -14.45 -11.18
CA ASN A 136 19.05 -13.84 -11.90
C ASN A 136 19.33 -12.41 -11.41
N PHE A 137 18.28 -11.63 -11.12
CA PHE A 137 18.42 -10.32 -10.51
C PHE A 137 19.09 -10.40 -9.14
N ALA A 138 18.69 -11.38 -8.32
CA ALA A 138 19.24 -11.55 -6.98
C ALA A 138 20.72 -11.94 -6.95
N GLU A 139 21.23 -12.55 -8.02
CA GLU A 139 22.65 -12.92 -8.16
C GLU A 139 23.57 -11.75 -8.52
N LEU A 140 23.01 -10.58 -8.87
CA LEU A 140 23.81 -9.42 -9.24
C LEU A 140 24.69 -8.95 -8.09
N SER A 141 25.98 -8.75 -8.36
CA SER A 141 26.85 -8.10 -7.39
C SER A 141 26.35 -6.67 -7.11
N PRO A 142 26.68 -6.08 -5.95
CA PRO A 142 26.36 -4.67 -5.68
C PRO A 142 26.83 -3.73 -6.79
N TYR A 143 28.04 -3.95 -7.30
CA TYR A 143 28.60 -3.14 -8.40
C TYR A 143 27.81 -3.32 -9.70
N ASP A 144 27.49 -4.57 -10.09
CA ASP A 144 26.74 -4.84 -11.32
C ASP A 144 25.32 -4.27 -11.27
N PHE A 145 24.67 -4.29 -10.10
CA PHE A 145 23.40 -3.62 -9.90
C PHE A 145 23.53 -2.10 -10.16
N ALA A 146 24.50 -1.45 -9.51
CA ALA A 146 24.71 -0.01 -9.65
C ALA A 146 25.04 0.39 -11.10
N LYS A 147 25.96 -0.34 -11.74
CA LYS A 147 26.36 -0.11 -13.13
C LYS A 147 25.22 -0.37 -14.11
N THR A 148 24.52 -1.49 -13.98
CA THR A 148 23.50 -1.90 -14.95
C THR A 148 22.23 -1.08 -14.82
N TYR A 149 21.71 -0.89 -13.61
CA TYR A 149 20.41 -0.27 -13.40
C TYR A 149 20.50 1.24 -13.20
N LEU A 150 21.41 1.71 -12.35
CA LEU A 150 21.49 3.13 -12.02
C LEU A 150 22.20 3.90 -13.12
N HIS A 151 23.40 3.47 -13.51
CA HIS A 151 24.20 4.15 -14.52
C HIS A 151 23.70 3.88 -15.96
N ASN A 152 23.69 2.62 -16.42
CA ASN A 152 23.40 2.31 -17.82
C ASN A 152 21.93 2.48 -18.21
N LYS A 153 21.00 1.94 -17.41
CA LYS A 153 19.57 1.93 -17.76
C LYS A 153 18.88 3.25 -17.42
N ILE A 154 19.02 3.74 -16.19
CA ILE A 154 18.34 4.96 -15.76
C ILE A 154 19.13 6.20 -16.17
N GLY A 155 20.47 6.15 -16.12
CA GLY A 155 21.31 7.35 -16.32
C GLY A 155 21.33 8.25 -15.08
N ALA A 156 21.25 7.64 -13.88
CA ALA A 156 21.16 8.35 -12.60
C ALA A 156 22.25 9.42 -12.47
N LYS A 157 21.85 10.61 -12.02
CA LYS A 157 22.77 11.67 -11.59
C LYS A 157 22.85 11.75 -10.07
N GLU A 158 21.74 11.42 -9.43
CA GLU A 158 21.68 11.31 -7.98
C GLU A 158 20.82 10.13 -7.56
N VAL A 159 21.15 9.56 -6.41
CA VAL A 159 20.49 8.39 -5.85
C VAL A 159 20.15 8.65 -4.39
N VAL A 160 18.86 8.65 -4.06
CA VAL A 160 18.35 8.84 -2.71
C VAL A 160 18.00 7.50 -2.10
N VAL A 161 18.59 7.19 -0.94
CA VAL A 161 18.36 5.96 -0.19
C VAL A 161 18.25 6.22 1.31
N GLY A 162 17.59 5.32 2.03
CA GLY A 162 17.64 5.33 3.50
C GLY A 162 18.97 4.81 4.03
N ARG A 163 19.39 5.27 5.21
CA ARG A 163 20.65 4.84 5.87
C ARG A 163 20.80 3.32 6.02
N ASN A 164 19.68 2.59 6.15
CA ASN A 164 19.66 1.12 6.31
C ASN A 164 19.52 0.36 4.98
N PHE A 165 19.72 1.03 3.83
CA PHE A 165 19.59 0.42 2.52
C PHE A 165 20.68 -0.64 2.29
N GLN A 166 20.26 -1.79 1.77
CA GLN A 166 21.13 -2.90 1.39
C GLN A 166 20.70 -3.45 0.04
N PHE A 167 21.66 -3.87 -0.78
CA PHE A 167 21.42 -4.29 -2.15
C PHE A 167 22.49 -5.26 -2.67
N GLY A 168 22.25 -5.78 -3.87
CA GLY A 168 23.07 -6.83 -4.48
C GLY A 168 22.89 -8.19 -3.79
N LYS A 169 23.61 -9.18 -4.33
CA LYS A 169 23.60 -10.56 -3.87
C LYS A 169 23.83 -10.65 -2.37
N ASP A 170 22.99 -11.45 -1.71
CA ASP A 170 23.01 -11.69 -0.26
C ASP A 170 23.02 -10.41 0.60
N ARG A 171 22.51 -9.29 0.07
CA ARG A 171 22.52 -7.97 0.73
C ARG A 171 23.94 -7.49 1.06
N ALA A 172 24.93 -7.89 0.26
CA ALA A 172 26.35 -7.60 0.50
C ALA A 172 26.67 -6.10 0.35
N GLY A 173 25.93 -5.36 -0.49
CA GLY A 173 26.11 -3.94 -0.70
C GLY A 173 25.46 -3.11 0.39
N LYS A 174 26.20 -2.14 0.92
CA LYS A 174 25.72 -1.13 1.88
C LYS A 174 25.79 0.28 1.28
N VAL A 175 25.27 1.26 2.00
CA VAL A 175 25.25 2.67 1.55
C VAL A 175 26.66 3.17 1.24
N GLU A 176 27.68 2.75 1.99
CA GLU A 176 29.08 3.13 1.76
C GLU A 176 29.61 2.59 0.42
N ASP A 177 29.22 1.38 0.03
CA ASP A 177 29.56 0.81 -1.27
C ASP A 177 28.88 1.62 -2.39
N LEU A 178 27.61 1.99 -2.21
CA LEU A 178 26.88 2.79 -3.19
C LEU A 178 27.52 4.18 -3.38
N ILE A 179 27.98 4.82 -2.31
CA ILE A 179 28.73 6.09 -2.37
C ILE A 179 30.02 5.90 -3.17
N ARG A 180 30.78 4.82 -2.90
CA ARG A 180 32.02 4.51 -3.65
C ARG A 180 31.73 4.28 -5.13
N PHE A 181 30.73 3.47 -5.45
CA PHE A 181 30.35 3.19 -6.83
C PHE A 181 29.79 4.44 -7.54
N GLY A 182 29.08 5.31 -6.83
CA GLY A 182 28.60 6.58 -7.37
C GLY A 182 29.74 7.49 -7.83
N LYS A 183 30.82 7.61 -7.05
CA LYS A 183 32.02 8.36 -7.46
C LYS A 183 32.65 7.82 -8.74
N GLU A 184 32.64 6.50 -8.92
CA GLU A 184 33.20 5.84 -10.10
C GLU A 184 32.26 5.95 -11.32
N LEU A 185 30.96 5.76 -11.11
CA LEU A 185 29.94 5.69 -12.16
C LEU A 185 29.30 7.05 -12.49
N GLY A 186 29.67 8.11 -11.79
CA GLY A 186 29.24 9.49 -12.07
C GLY A 186 27.86 9.87 -11.54
N PHE A 187 27.49 9.38 -10.34
CA PHE A 187 26.30 9.81 -9.62
C PHE A 187 26.56 10.12 -8.14
N GLU A 188 25.82 11.07 -7.58
CA GLU A 188 25.84 11.39 -6.15
C GLU A 188 24.88 10.47 -5.37
N VAL A 189 25.19 10.22 -4.09
CA VAL A 189 24.32 9.44 -3.21
C VAL A 189 23.89 10.32 -2.04
N VAL A 190 22.57 10.45 -1.87
CA VAL A 190 21.93 11.19 -0.78
C VAL A 190 21.34 10.18 0.20
N VAL A 191 21.73 10.29 1.46
CA VAL A 191 21.33 9.36 2.52
C VAL A 191 20.32 10.02 3.45
N LYS A 192 19.14 9.42 3.58
CA LYS A 192 18.09 9.87 4.51
C LYS A 192 18.13 9.08 5.80
N ASP A 193 18.03 9.80 6.92
CA ASP A 193 17.89 9.21 8.24
C ASP A 193 16.49 8.59 8.42
N PRO A 194 16.38 7.55 9.27
CA PRO A 194 15.08 6.97 9.61
C PRO A 194 14.14 8.01 10.20
N VAL A 195 12.89 8.03 9.72
CA VAL A 195 11.82 8.83 10.34
C VAL A 195 11.32 8.10 11.58
N THR A 196 11.03 8.86 12.65
CA THR A 196 10.44 8.35 13.88
C THR A 196 9.06 8.95 14.13
N VAL A 197 8.14 8.16 14.68
CA VAL A 197 6.87 8.64 15.24
C VAL A 197 6.86 8.27 16.72
N ASP A 198 6.68 9.25 17.59
CA ASP A 198 6.76 9.10 19.05
C ASP A 198 8.05 8.39 19.53
N GLY A 199 9.18 8.71 18.89
CA GLY A 199 10.48 8.09 19.18
C GLY A 199 10.67 6.68 18.63
N ILE A 200 9.67 6.09 17.96
CA ILE A 200 9.76 4.75 17.37
C ILE A 200 10.13 4.88 15.89
N PRO A 201 11.22 4.21 15.41
CA PRO A 201 11.56 4.18 13.99
C PRO A 201 10.46 3.56 13.13
N VAL A 202 10.08 4.27 12.06
CA VAL A 202 9.07 3.83 11.09
C VAL A 202 9.67 2.79 10.14
N SER A 203 9.03 1.63 10.00
CA SER A 203 9.38 0.61 9.00
C SER A 203 8.18 -0.26 8.61
N SER A 204 8.19 -0.84 7.41
CA SER A 204 7.15 -1.80 6.99
C SER A 204 7.03 -3.00 7.94
N THR A 205 8.12 -3.42 8.59
CA THR A 205 8.09 -4.51 9.59
C THR A 205 7.31 -4.09 10.83
N LYS A 206 7.63 -2.94 11.43
CA LYS A 206 6.89 -2.43 12.60
C LYS A 206 5.42 -2.19 12.29
N ILE A 207 5.11 -1.65 11.11
CA ILE A 207 3.71 -1.45 10.69
C ILE A 207 2.99 -2.80 10.59
N ARG A 208 3.60 -3.84 9.99
CA ARG A 208 3.01 -5.18 9.94
C ARG A 208 2.76 -5.77 11.33
N GLU A 209 3.67 -5.57 12.29
CA GLU A 209 3.48 -5.99 13.68
C GLU A 209 2.24 -5.32 14.30
N LEU A 210 2.15 -3.99 14.19
CA LEU A 210 1.01 -3.22 14.71
C LEU A 210 -0.33 -3.68 14.09
N MET A 211 -0.34 -3.93 12.79
CA MET A 211 -1.55 -4.42 12.09
C MET A 211 -1.96 -5.82 12.57
N LYS A 212 -1.00 -6.71 12.85
CA LYS A 212 -1.26 -8.04 13.42
C LYS A 212 -1.73 -7.99 14.87
N GLU A 213 -1.38 -6.94 15.59
CA GLU A 213 -1.83 -6.69 16.96
C GLU A 213 -3.22 -6.00 17.00
N GLY A 214 -3.71 -5.50 15.86
CA GLY A 214 -4.95 -4.75 15.73
C GLY A 214 -4.78 -3.23 15.92
N ASN A 215 -3.56 -2.75 16.14
CA ASN A 215 -3.25 -1.33 16.36
C ASN A 215 -3.14 -0.56 15.03
N VAL A 216 -4.26 -0.51 14.31
CA VAL A 216 -4.37 0.15 13.00
C VAL A 216 -4.18 1.67 13.09
N TYR A 217 -4.50 2.29 14.24
CA TYR A 217 -4.34 3.72 14.44
C TYR A 217 -2.86 4.13 14.54
N LEU A 218 -2.05 3.41 15.32
CA LEU A 218 -0.60 3.70 15.39
C LEU A 218 0.10 3.38 14.07
N ALA A 219 -0.31 2.28 13.41
CA ALA A 219 0.13 1.98 12.05
C ALA A 219 -0.19 3.15 11.09
N ALA A 220 -1.38 3.74 11.20
CA ALA A 220 -1.79 4.87 10.40
C ALA A 220 -0.92 6.12 10.62
N ARG A 221 -0.54 6.41 11.86
CA ARG A 221 0.40 7.51 12.17
C ARG A 221 1.76 7.28 11.53
N MET A 222 2.30 6.07 11.61
CA MET A 222 3.57 5.71 10.92
C MET A 222 3.46 5.75 9.39
N MET A 223 2.29 5.46 8.86
CA MET A 223 1.98 5.52 7.44
C MET A 223 1.68 6.95 6.94
N GLY A 224 1.43 7.90 7.85
CA GLY A 224 0.92 9.24 7.54
C GLY A 224 -0.52 9.26 7.03
N ARG A 225 -1.24 8.13 7.13
CA ARG A 225 -2.59 7.91 6.58
C ARG A 225 -3.21 6.65 7.18
N TYR A 226 -4.53 6.58 7.16
CA TYR A 226 -5.24 5.35 7.51
C TYR A 226 -4.97 4.20 6.53
N TYR A 227 -4.96 2.98 7.07
CA TYR A 227 -4.88 1.77 6.27
C TYR A 227 -6.17 1.60 5.47
N THR A 228 -6.03 1.19 4.21
CA THR A 228 -7.18 1.04 3.31
C THR A 228 -7.18 -0.32 2.64
N MET A 229 -8.36 -0.91 2.51
CA MET A 229 -8.59 -2.10 1.69
C MET A 229 -9.68 -1.79 0.67
N GLU A 230 -9.50 -2.28 -0.57
CA GLU A 230 -10.49 -2.14 -1.63
C GLU A 230 -11.00 -3.51 -2.08
N GLY A 231 -12.28 -3.58 -2.43
CA GLY A 231 -12.86 -4.84 -2.89
C GLY A 231 -14.21 -4.66 -3.56
N LYS A 232 -14.60 -5.66 -4.35
CA LYS A 232 -15.93 -5.77 -4.92
C LYS A 232 -16.87 -6.34 -3.86
N VAL A 233 -18.04 -5.75 -3.69
CA VAL A 233 -19.09 -6.27 -2.81
C VAL A 233 -19.66 -7.54 -3.41
N LEU A 234 -19.61 -8.62 -2.64
CA LEU A 234 -20.11 -9.94 -3.00
C LEU A 234 -21.48 -10.20 -2.35
N PRO A 235 -22.32 -11.05 -2.96
CA PRO A 235 -23.46 -11.64 -2.27
C PRO A 235 -23.01 -12.38 -1.01
N GLY A 236 -23.67 -12.15 0.11
CA GLY A 236 -23.50 -12.92 1.34
C GLY A 236 -24.75 -13.72 1.68
N ASP A 237 -24.76 -14.39 2.84
CA ASP A 237 -25.86 -15.27 3.28
C ASP A 237 -27.14 -14.50 3.68
N GLY A 238 -27.12 -13.17 3.59
CA GLY A 238 -28.23 -12.28 3.95
C GLY A 238 -28.56 -12.24 5.44
N MET A 239 -27.76 -12.88 6.30
CA MET A 239 -28.01 -12.98 7.75
C MET A 239 -28.06 -11.63 8.44
N GLY A 240 -27.11 -10.74 8.15
CA GLY A 240 -27.11 -9.38 8.71
C GLY A 240 -28.42 -8.63 8.40
N LYS A 241 -28.91 -8.72 7.16
CA LYS A 241 -30.19 -8.11 6.76
C LYS A 241 -31.38 -8.65 7.56
N LYS A 242 -31.44 -9.95 7.83
CA LYS A 242 -32.49 -10.56 8.66
C LYS A 242 -32.47 -10.07 10.11
N LEU A 243 -31.29 -9.70 10.62
CA LEU A 243 -31.08 -9.19 11.98
C LEU A 243 -31.21 -7.66 12.09
N GLY A 244 -31.50 -6.95 10.97
CA GLY A 244 -31.56 -5.49 10.94
C GLY A 244 -30.20 -4.79 10.78
N PHE A 245 -29.12 -5.55 10.50
CA PHE A 245 -27.75 -5.06 10.29
C PHE A 245 -27.22 -5.52 8.93
N PRO A 246 -27.67 -4.94 7.81
CA PRO A 246 -27.17 -5.33 6.48
C PRO A 246 -25.66 -5.13 6.36
N THR A 247 -24.95 -6.12 5.81
CA THR A 247 -23.49 -6.08 5.64
C THR A 247 -23.08 -6.27 4.19
N ALA A 248 -22.08 -5.50 3.76
CA ALA A 248 -21.35 -5.68 2.52
C ALA A 248 -20.22 -6.70 2.73
N ASN A 249 -20.19 -7.75 1.91
CA ASN A 249 -19.22 -8.83 2.04
C ASN A 249 -18.09 -8.66 1.03
N PHE A 250 -16.86 -8.86 1.46
CA PHE A 250 -15.68 -8.78 0.59
C PHE A 250 -14.80 -10.00 0.78
N ARG A 251 -14.19 -10.46 -0.32
CA ARG A 251 -13.08 -11.41 -0.26
C ARG A 251 -11.83 -10.66 0.18
N LEU A 252 -11.10 -11.23 1.14
CA LEU A 252 -9.83 -10.67 1.58
C LEU A 252 -8.77 -10.82 0.49
N PRO A 253 -7.89 -9.82 0.32
CA PRO A 253 -6.77 -9.92 -0.60
C PRO A 253 -5.75 -10.95 -0.10
N ASN A 254 -4.89 -11.43 -1.00
CA ASN A 254 -3.73 -12.25 -0.65
C ASN A 254 -2.56 -11.40 -0.08
N GLU A 255 -2.88 -10.33 0.63
CA GLU A 255 -1.93 -9.39 1.25
C GLU A 255 -2.28 -9.18 2.73
N LEU A 256 -1.63 -8.25 3.41
CA LEU A 256 -1.84 -8.05 4.84
C LEU A 256 -3.30 -7.67 5.14
N VAL A 257 -3.89 -8.41 6.05
CA VAL A 257 -5.19 -8.10 6.64
C VAL A 257 -4.93 -7.76 8.12
N PRO A 258 -5.56 -6.71 8.67
CA PRO A 258 -5.51 -6.45 10.11
C PRO A 258 -5.95 -7.68 10.93
N LYS A 259 -5.57 -7.71 12.20
CA LYS A 259 -6.03 -8.73 13.17
C LYS A 259 -7.54 -8.97 13.09
N GLU A 260 -7.98 -10.21 13.28
CA GLU A 260 -9.40 -10.54 13.35
C GLU A 260 -10.09 -9.80 14.50
N GLY A 261 -11.26 -9.22 14.23
CA GLY A 261 -11.98 -8.37 15.16
C GLY A 261 -12.89 -7.35 14.48
N VAL A 262 -13.41 -6.43 15.28
CA VAL A 262 -14.29 -5.34 14.87
C VAL A 262 -13.51 -4.02 14.88
N TYR A 263 -13.68 -3.22 13.83
CA TYR A 263 -13.04 -1.92 13.67
C TYR A 263 -14.05 -0.85 13.29
N ALA A 264 -13.79 0.38 13.72
CA ALA A 264 -14.41 1.57 13.17
C ALA A 264 -13.80 1.88 11.80
N VAL A 265 -14.65 2.12 10.80
CA VAL A 265 -14.22 2.35 9.42
C VAL A 265 -14.95 3.50 8.77
N ARG A 266 -14.32 4.02 7.72
CA ARG A 266 -15.00 4.83 6.69
C ARG A 266 -15.03 4.10 5.37
N VAL A 267 -16.16 4.20 4.69
CA VAL A 267 -16.42 3.52 3.44
C VAL A 267 -16.64 4.57 2.36
N ALA A 268 -15.74 4.61 1.39
CA ALA A 268 -15.91 5.44 0.21
C ALA A 268 -16.54 4.64 -0.93
N THR A 269 -17.52 5.25 -1.59
CA THR A 269 -18.21 4.70 -2.77
C THR A 269 -18.45 5.79 -3.80
N LEU A 270 -18.51 5.41 -5.07
CA LEU A 270 -18.85 6.31 -6.17
C LEU A 270 -20.37 6.35 -6.36
N LYS A 271 -20.94 7.55 -6.30
CA LYS A 271 -22.31 7.86 -6.72
C LYS A 271 -22.31 8.71 -7.99
N ALA A 272 -23.49 8.94 -8.58
CA ALA A 272 -23.62 9.74 -9.79
C ALA A 272 -23.10 11.17 -9.60
N GLU A 273 -23.24 11.70 -8.39
CA GLU A 273 -22.82 13.05 -7.98
C GLU A 273 -21.36 13.13 -7.53
N GLY A 274 -20.64 12.00 -7.51
CA GLY A 274 -19.24 11.90 -7.11
C GLY A 274 -19.00 10.97 -5.92
N TYR A 275 -17.85 11.15 -5.26
CA TYR A 275 -17.46 10.33 -4.11
C TYR A 275 -18.27 10.70 -2.87
N VAL A 276 -18.82 9.69 -2.21
CA VAL A 276 -19.36 9.83 -0.86
C VAL A 276 -18.57 8.95 0.09
N THR A 277 -18.35 9.47 1.30
CA THR A 277 -17.73 8.74 2.40
C THR A 277 -18.76 8.59 3.50
N LEU A 278 -18.94 7.36 3.96
CA LEU A 278 -19.90 6.98 4.99
C LEU A 278 -19.16 6.32 6.15
N ASP A 279 -19.68 6.49 7.34
CA ASP A 279 -19.15 5.84 8.54
C ASP A 279 -19.70 4.41 8.67
N GLY A 280 -18.97 3.54 9.34
CA GLY A 280 -19.41 2.16 9.56
C GLY A 280 -18.55 1.39 10.54
N ILE A 281 -18.89 0.11 10.68
CA ILE A 281 -18.07 -0.89 11.34
C ILE A 281 -17.74 -2.00 10.37
N VAL A 282 -16.58 -2.61 10.56
CA VAL A 282 -16.19 -3.81 9.84
C VAL A 282 -15.86 -4.92 10.82
N TYR A 283 -16.28 -6.13 10.50
CA TYR A 283 -15.81 -7.36 11.11
C TYR A 283 -14.86 -8.07 10.15
N ILE A 284 -13.69 -8.45 10.64
CA ILE A 284 -12.73 -9.33 9.96
C ILE A 284 -12.66 -10.62 10.76
N GLY A 285 -12.92 -11.76 10.11
CA GLY A 285 -12.71 -13.06 10.74
C GLY A 285 -13.08 -14.23 9.84
N SER A 286 -12.95 -15.42 10.40
CA SER A 286 -13.33 -16.67 9.74
C SER A 286 -14.74 -17.09 10.14
N ARG A 287 -15.55 -17.55 9.17
CA ARG A 287 -16.73 -18.37 9.47
C ARG A 287 -16.35 -19.84 9.31
N PRO A 288 -16.43 -20.68 10.34
CA PRO A 288 -16.31 -22.11 10.18
C PRO A 288 -17.59 -22.62 9.50
N THR A 289 -17.62 -22.57 8.17
CA THR A 289 -18.71 -23.13 7.36
C THR A 289 -18.13 -24.18 6.43
N PHE A 290 -18.41 -25.45 6.74
CA PHE A 290 -18.18 -26.64 5.91
C PHE A 290 -16.93 -26.64 5.02
N GLY A 291 -15.75 -26.86 5.64
CA GLY A 291 -14.57 -27.39 4.96
C GLY A 291 -13.55 -26.38 4.44
N GLU A 292 -13.92 -25.11 4.24
CA GLU A 292 -12.97 -24.05 3.84
C GLU A 292 -13.02 -22.87 4.82
N HIS A 293 -11.88 -22.54 5.42
CA HIS A 293 -11.69 -21.32 6.21
C HIS A 293 -11.64 -20.10 5.27
N GLU A 294 -12.80 -19.69 4.73
CA GLU A 294 -12.85 -18.46 3.94
C GLU A 294 -12.96 -17.26 4.91
N ASN A 295 -11.82 -16.62 5.16
CA ASN A 295 -11.77 -15.38 5.92
C ASN A 295 -12.52 -14.28 5.14
N ARG A 296 -13.42 -13.57 5.83
CA ARG A 296 -14.30 -12.56 5.24
C ARG A 296 -14.15 -11.23 5.94
N MET A 297 -14.38 -10.17 5.17
CA MET A 297 -14.59 -8.82 5.68
C MET A 297 -16.06 -8.47 5.48
N GLU A 298 -16.76 -8.20 6.58
CA GLU A 298 -18.19 -7.84 6.60
C GLU A 298 -18.34 -6.41 7.10
N VAL A 299 -18.76 -5.50 6.24
CA VAL A 299 -18.89 -4.07 6.56
C VAL A 299 -20.35 -3.69 6.74
N HIS A 300 -20.71 -3.19 7.91
CA HIS A 300 -22.00 -2.54 8.15
C HIS A 300 -21.82 -1.03 7.99
N ILE A 301 -22.45 -0.46 6.97
CA ILE A 301 -22.42 0.98 6.69
C ILE A 301 -23.59 1.64 7.44
N PHE A 302 -23.28 2.67 8.20
CA PHE A 302 -24.29 3.40 8.97
C PHE A 302 -25.19 4.23 8.07
N ASP A 303 -26.47 4.32 8.45
CA ASP A 303 -27.44 5.22 7.85
C ASP A 303 -27.56 5.04 6.32
N PHE A 304 -27.36 3.79 5.85
CA PHE A 304 -27.25 3.43 4.44
C PHE A 304 -28.18 2.28 4.06
N ASN A 305 -28.95 2.45 2.97
CA ASN A 305 -29.98 1.49 2.54
C ASN A 305 -30.05 1.35 1.01
N GLU A 306 -28.91 1.39 0.31
CA GLU A 306 -28.86 1.18 -1.14
C GLU A 306 -28.27 -0.19 -1.49
N ASP A 307 -28.61 -0.69 -2.68
CA ASP A 307 -27.93 -1.85 -3.26
C ASP A 307 -26.54 -1.46 -3.78
N ILE A 308 -25.54 -2.16 -3.28
CA ILE A 308 -24.12 -1.99 -3.58
C ILE A 308 -23.48 -3.27 -4.10
N TYR A 309 -24.26 -4.32 -4.37
CA TYR A 309 -23.72 -5.56 -4.94
C TYR A 309 -22.99 -5.29 -6.25
N GLY A 310 -21.80 -5.90 -6.36
CA GLY A 310 -20.94 -5.73 -7.51
C GLY A 310 -20.23 -4.38 -7.62
N LYS A 311 -20.55 -3.39 -6.77
CA LYS A 311 -19.80 -2.13 -6.69
C LYS A 311 -18.45 -2.37 -6.00
N ARG A 312 -17.47 -1.52 -6.30
CA ARG A 312 -16.19 -1.48 -5.57
C ARG A 312 -16.29 -0.46 -4.46
N LEU A 313 -15.89 -0.86 -3.26
CA LEU A 313 -15.79 0.03 -2.09
C LEU A 313 -14.35 0.10 -1.61
N LEU A 314 -13.98 1.25 -1.06
CA LEU A 314 -12.74 1.45 -0.32
C LEU A 314 -13.09 1.56 1.17
N VAL A 315 -12.52 0.67 1.97
CA VAL A 315 -12.71 0.61 3.41
C VAL A 315 -11.45 1.13 4.09
N THR A 316 -11.60 2.21 4.85
CA THR A 316 -10.54 2.90 5.57
C THR A 316 -10.64 2.57 7.05
N PHE A 317 -9.62 1.93 7.61
CA PHE A 317 -9.56 1.50 9.00
C PHE A 317 -9.14 2.66 9.89
N ILE A 318 -10.02 3.06 10.81
CA ILE A 318 -9.78 4.20 11.71
C ILE A 318 -9.22 3.71 13.04
N ASP A 319 -9.91 2.79 13.71
CA ASP A 319 -9.43 2.21 14.96
C ASP A 319 -10.06 0.86 15.30
N TRP A 320 -9.43 0.15 16.23
CA TRP A 320 -9.91 -1.09 16.82
C TRP A 320 -11.07 -0.85 17.78
N ILE A 321 -12.09 -1.71 17.74
CA ILE A 321 -13.23 -1.70 18.67
C ILE A 321 -13.10 -2.87 19.65
N ARG A 322 -13.03 -4.11 19.14
CA ARG A 322 -12.89 -5.32 19.96
C ARG A 322 -12.44 -6.52 19.14
N GLY A 323 -12.06 -7.60 19.83
CA GLY A 323 -11.74 -8.88 19.20
C GLY A 323 -12.99 -9.67 18.80
N ASP A 324 -12.76 -10.81 18.14
CA ASP A 324 -13.83 -11.76 17.83
C ASP A 324 -14.46 -12.34 19.11
N GLN A 325 -15.76 -12.59 19.06
CA GLN A 325 -16.57 -13.07 20.19
C GLN A 325 -17.72 -13.94 19.68
N LYS A 326 -17.93 -15.08 20.35
CA LYS A 326 -19.11 -15.93 20.13
C LYS A 326 -20.30 -15.41 20.94
N PHE A 327 -21.50 -15.52 20.36
CA PHE A 327 -22.75 -15.12 21.00
C PHE A 327 -23.68 -16.32 21.16
N GLU A 328 -24.36 -16.38 22.30
CA GLU A 328 -25.26 -17.48 22.66
C GLU A 328 -26.63 -17.36 21.97
N SER A 329 -26.99 -16.16 21.48
CA SER A 329 -28.23 -15.93 20.73
C SER A 329 -28.11 -14.79 19.70
N SER A 330 -29.07 -14.72 18.77
CA SER A 330 -29.22 -13.62 17.82
C SER A 330 -29.43 -12.28 18.50
N GLU A 331 -30.17 -12.26 19.61
CA GLU A 331 -30.47 -11.06 20.37
C GLU A 331 -29.20 -10.53 21.04
N ALA A 332 -28.38 -11.42 21.63
CA ALA A 332 -27.11 -11.05 22.22
C ALA A 332 -26.15 -10.46 21.18
N LEU A 333 -26.07 -11.06 19.98
CA LEU A 333 -25.31 -10.53 18.85
C LEU A 333 -25.79 -9.13 18.46
N VAL A 334 -27.10 -8.94 18.27
CA VAL A 334 -27.68 -7.65 17.90
C VAL A 334 -27.39 -6.57 18.94
N GLN A 335 -27.50 -6.89 20.24
CA GLN A 335 -27.18 -5.94 21.31
C GLN A 335 -25.69 -5.56 21.31
N GLN A 336 -24.80 -6.52 21.05
CA GLN A 336 -23.38 -6.20 20.92
C GLN A 336 -23.09 -5.35 19.68
N MET A 337 -23.72 -5.63 18.53
CA MET A 337 -23.57 -4.82 17.31
C MET A 337 -24.03 -3.38 17.51
N LYS A 338 -25.07 -3.13 18.31
CA LYS A 338 -25.48 -1.77 18.69
C LYS A 338 -24.39 -1.05 19.49
N LYS A 339 -23.86 -1.71 20.53
CA LYS A 339 -22.75 -1.17 21.35
C LYS A 339 -21.50 -0.89 20.51
N ASP A 340 -21.12 -1.82 19.64
CA ASP A 340 -19.99 -1.67 18.74
C ASP A 340 -20.19 -0.47 17.80
N SER A 341 -21.42 -0.28 17.31
CA SER A 341 -21.78 0.85 16.42
C SER A 341 -21.72 2.19 17.15
N GLU A 342 -22.22 2.27 18.39
CA GLU A 342 -22.15 3.47 19.23
C GLU A 342 -20.70 3.85 19.53
N GLN A 343 -19.88 2.86 19.93
CA GLN A 343 -18.45 3.07 20.16
C GLN A 343 -17.73 3.52 18.89
N ALA A 344 -18.03 2.89 17.75
CA ALA A 344 -17.43 3.27 16.47
C ALA A 344 -17.79 4.70 16.06
N ARG A 345 -19.03 5.15 16.24
CA ARG A 345 -19.42 6.55 15.98
C ARG A 345 -18.62 7.53 16.85
N ALA A 346 -18.39 7.20 18.13
CA ALA A 346 -17.55 8.03 19.01
C ALA A 346 -16.10 8.11 18.51
N VAL A 347 -15.50 6.96 18.18
CA VAL A 347 -14.14 6.85 17.62
C VAL A 347 -14.01 7.62 16.30
N LEU A 348 -14.98 7.50 15.40
CA LEU A 348 -14.97 8.17 14.09
C LEU A 348 -15.08 9.69 14.21
N LYS A 349 -15.74 10.18 15.26
CA LYS A 349 -15.80 11.62 15.57
C LYS A 349 -14.47 12.13 16.12
N GLU A 350 -13.84 11.39 17.02
CA GLU A 350 -12.58 11.79 17.67
C GLU A 350 -11.37 11.67 16.73
N LYS A 351 -11.24 10.52 16.08
CA LYS A 351 -10.07 10.12 15.28
C LYS A 351 -10.33 10.22 13.78
N GLY A 352 -11.48 10.76 13.36
CA GLY A 352 -11.83 10.84 11.94
C GLY A 352 -10.96 11.78 11.10
N ALA A 353 -10.19 12.68 11.70
CA ALA A 353 -9.24 13.52 10.98
C ALA A 353 -7.98 12.71 10.59
N THR A 354 -7.16 13.27 9.70
CA THR A 354 -5.86 12.69 9.33
C THR A 354 -5.06 12.34 10.60
N PRO A 355 -4.45 11.15 10.68
CA PRO A 355 -3.70 10.75 11.86
C PRO A 355 -2.52 11.71 12.08
N GLY A 356 -2.47 12.30 13.28
CA GLY A 356 -1.53 13.37 13.68
C GLY A 356 -0.09 12.94 13.69
#